data_AF-A0A9X3TTG8-F1
#
_entry.id   AF-A0A9X3TTG8-F1
#
_cell.length_a   1.000
_cell.length_b   1.000
_cell.length_c   1.000
_cell.angle_alpha   90.00
_cell.angle_beta   90.00
_cell.angle_gamma   90.00
#
_symmetry.space_group_name_H-M   'P 1'
#
loop_
_entity.id
_entity.type
_entity.pdbx_description
1 polymer ?
#
loop_
_entity_poly.entity_id
_entity_poly.type
_entity_poly.pdbx_seq_one_letter_code
_entity_poly.pdbx_strand_id
1 'polypeptide(L)'
;MRKQWLEEYERLVVAADDLHHRIDSCGRLIDKLLVDVYRGEHDDHEARILIQVLAEIQADVMQRYCRLRLQKAILARLIDGLHPFH
;
A
#
# COMPACT_ATOMS: atom_id res chain seq x y z
N MET A 1 -6.30 15.41 24.01
CA MET A 1 -6.84 15.77 22.68
C MET A 1 -5.70 15.95 21.67
N ARG A 2 -5.10 17.13 21.48
CA ARG A 2 -4.07 17.35 20.43
C ARG A 2 -2.89 16.37 20.47
N LYS A 3 -2.35 16.09 21.67
CA LYS A 3 -1.25 15.12 21.85
C LYS A 3 -1.61 13.71 21.37
N GLN A 4 -2.81 13.24 21.71
CA GLN A 4 -3.30 11.92 21.28
C GLN A 4 -3.52 11.85 19.76
N TRP A 5 -3.93 12.95 19.15
CA TRP A 5 -4.04 13.03 17.68
C TRP A 5 -2.68 12.98 16.99
N LEU A 6 -1.66 13.63 17.55
CA LEU A 6 -0.30 13.54 17.00
C LEU A 6 0.26 12.12 17.10
N GLU A 7 0.10 11.46 18.25
CA GLU A 7 0.52 10.06 18.42
C GLU A 7 -0.18 9.11 17.44
N GLU A 8 -1.49 9.29 17.22
CA GLU A 8 -2.23 8.49 16.25
C GLU A 8 -1.82 8.82 14.80
N TYR A 9 -1.54 10.09 14.50
CA TYR A 9 -1.03 10.51 13.20
C TYR A 9 0.31 9.84 12.87
N GLU A 10 1.24 9.78 13.83
CA GLU A 10 2.52 9.09 13.66
C GLU A 10 2.33 7.59 13.41
N ARG A 11 1.41 6.93 14.13
CA ARG A 11 1.07 5.53 13.87
C ARG A 11 0.53 5.31 12.46
N LEU A 12 -0.35 6.20 11.99
CA LEU A 12 -0.89 6.14 10.63
C LEU A 12 0.19 6.36 9.56
N VAL A 13 1.20 7.21 9.83
CA VAL A 13 2.35 7.38 8.94
C VAL A 13 3.13 6.08 8.82
N VAL A 14 3.54 5.48 9.94
CA VAL A 14 4.31 4.22 9.95
C VAL A 14 3.55 3.10 9.25
N ALA A 15 2.26 2.95 9.55
CA ALA A 15 1.42 1.93 8.93
C ALA A 15 1.23 2.17 7.41
N ALA A 16 1.09 3.43 6.97
CA ALA A 16 0.99 3.74 5.56
C ALA A 16 2.30 3.44 4.81
N ASP A 17 3.45 3.71 5.42
CA ASP A 17 4.76 3.44 4.83
C ASP A 17 5.00 1.92 4.69
N ASP A 18 4.63 1.11 5.69
CA ASP A 18 4.68 -0.36 5.59
C ASP A 18 3.81 -0.89 4.43
N LEU A 19 2.57 -0.42 4.32
CA LEU A 19 1.70 -0.83 3.21
C LEU A 19 2.25 -0.38 1.85
N HIS A 20 2.83 0.82 1.76
CA HIS A 20 3.45 1.30 0.53
C HIS A 20 4.62 0.41 0.11
N HIS A 21 5.50 0.04 1.04
CA HIS A 21 6.60 -0.88 0.77
C HIS A 21 6.13 -2.27 0.31
N ARG A 22 5.01 -2.78 0.84
CA ARG A 22 4.41 -4.05 0.39
C ARG A 22 3.85 -3.94 -1.03
N ILE A 23 3.18 -2.84 -1.36
CA ILE A 23 2.66 -2.56 -2.72
C ILE A 23 3.82 -2.57 -3.73
N ASP A 24 4.89 -1.86 -3.43
CA ASP A 24 6.07 -1.79 -4.30
C ASP A 24 6.76 -3.15 -4.43
N SER A 25 6.81 -3.93 -3.34
CA SER A 25 7.37 -5.27 -3.35
C SER A 25 6.57 -6.23 -4.23
N CYS A 26 5.23 -6.15 -4.20
CA CYS A 26 4.38 -6.92 -5.10
C CYS A 26 4.66 -6.54 -6.56
N GLY A 27 4.76 -5.24 -6.87
CA GLY A 27 5.10 -4.77 -8.22
C GLY A 27 6.44 -5.31 -8.72
N ARG A 28 7.49 -5.23 -7.89
CA ARG A 28 8.81 -5.78 -8.23
C ARG A 28 8.81 -7.30 -8.45
N LEU A 29 8.01 -8.04 -7.68
CA LEU A 29 7.88 -9.50 -7.84
C LEU A 29 7.16 -9.85 -9.14
N ILE A 30 6.11 -9.11 -9.50
CA ILE A 30 5.40 -9.26 -10.78
C ILE A 30 6.36 -8.97 -11.94
N ASP A 31 7.08 -7.85 -11.90
CA ASP A 31 8.04 -7.48 -12.95
C ASP A 31 9.13 -8.55 -13.12
N LYS A 32 9.63 -9.08 -12.01
CA LYS A 32 10.61 -10.17 -12.05
C LYS A 32 10.04 -11.43 -12.71
N LEU A 33 8.84 -11.87 -12.31
CA LEU A 33 8.21 -13.05 -12.90
C LEU A 33 7.98 -12.89 -14.40
N LEU A 34 7.57 -11.70 -14.85
CA LEU A 34 7.41 -11.40 -16.27
C LEU A 34 8.74 -11.51 -17.04
N VAL A 35 9.84 -11.03 -16.46
CA VAL A 35 11.19 -11.16 -17.04
C VAL A 35 11.64 -12.63 -17.08
N ASP A 36 11.40 -13.38 -16.01
CA ASP A 36 11.80 -14.79 -15.91
C ASP A 36 11.02 -15.64 -16.96
N VAL A 37 9.72 -15.37 -17.16
CA VAL A 37 8.93 -16.00 -18.25
C VAL A 37 9.47 -15.62 -19.62
N TYR A 38 9.75 -14.32 -19.85
CA TYR A 38 10.30 -13.86 -21.13
C TYR A 38 11.63 -14.53 -21.47
N ARG A 39 12.45 -14.83 -20.46
CA ARG A 39 13.73 -15.53 -20.61
C ARG A 39 13.58 -17.06 -20.73
N GLY A 40 12.39 -17.60 -20.55
CA GLY A 40 12.16 -19.05 -20.49
C GLY A 40 12.70 -19.71 -19.22
N GLU A 41 12.97 -18.93 -18.17
CA GLU A 41 13.45 -19.42 -16.87
C GLU A 41 12.30 -19.91 -15.98
N HIS A 42 11.06 -19.59 -16.35
CA HIS A 42 9.85 -20.00 -15.63
C HIS A 42 8.77 -20.48 -16.60
N ASP A 43 7.97 -21.46 -16.17
CA ASP A 43 6.77 -21.87 -16.89
C ASP A 43 5.73 -20.73 -16.91
N ASP A 44 5.15 -20.47 -18.09
CA ASP A 44 4.17 -19.38 -18.31
C ASP A 44 2.88 -19.60 -17.54
N HIS A 45 2.43 -20.85 -17.38
CA HIS A 45 1.18 -21.14 -16.67
C HIS A 45 1.32 -20.88 -15.17
N GLU A 46 2.39 -21.42 -14.56
CA GLU A 46 2.67 -21.18 -13.13
C GLU A 46 2.93 -19.70 -12.85
N ALA A 47 3.69 -19.01 -13.71
CA ALA A 47 3.97 -17.59 -13.54
C ALA A 47 2.69 -16.73 -13.62
N ARG A 48 1.75 -17.04 -14.53
CA ARG A 48 0.46 -16.33 -14.62
C ARG A 48 -0.35 -16.45 -13.32
N ILE A 49 -0.37 -17.64 -12.71
CA ILE A 49 -1.07 -17.84 -11.42
C ILE A 49 -0.42 -16.98 -10.34
N LEU A 50 0.91 -16.99 -10.25
CA LEU A 50 1.65 -16.20 -9.26
C LEU A 50 1.45 -14.69 -9.47
N ILE A 51 1.50 -14.22 -10.72
CA ILE A 51 1.24 -12.82 -11.06
C ILE A 51 -0.18 -12.42 -10.65
N GLN A 52 -1.17 -13.25 -10.93
CA GLN A 52 -2.56 -13.00 -10.55
C GLN A 52 -2.71 -12.87 -9.03
N VAL A 53 -2.14 -13.81 -8.26
CA VAL A 53 -2.17 -13.78 -6.79
C VAL A 53 -1.46 -12.53 -6.25
N LEU A 54 -0.30 -12.17 -6.79
CA LEU A 54 0.42 -10.96 -6.40
C LEU A 54 -0.36 -9.68 -6.72
N ALA A 55 -1.05 -9.63 -7.86
CA ALA A 55 -1.88 -8.50 -8.24
C ALA A 55 -3.09 -8.34 -7.31
N GLU A 56 -3.73 -9.45 -6.91
CA GLU A 56 -4.82 -9.45 -5.93
C GLU A 56 -4.37 -8.96 -4.56
N ILE A 57 -3.21 -9.45 -4.08
CA ILE A 57 -2.60 -8.97 -2.83
C ILE A 57 -2.27 -7.48 -2.94
N GLN A 58 -1.67 -7.04 -4.04
CA GLN A 58 -1.32 -5.64 -4.25
C GLN A 58 -2.57 -4.74 -4.23
N ALA A 59 -3.68 -5.19 -4.82
CA ALA A 59 -4.95 -4.47 -4.82
C ALA A 59 -5.56 -4.34 -3.42
N ASP A 60 -5.59 -5.42 -2.62
CA ASP A 60 -6.07 -5.37 -1.23
C ASP A 60 -5.22 -4.44 -0.37
N VAL A 61 -3.89 -4.54 -0.48
CA VAL A 61 -2.96 -3.66 0.25
C VAL A 61 -3.13 -2.20 -0.18
N MET A 62 -3.33 -1.94 -1.48
CA MET A 62 -3.61 -0.60 -2.00
C MET A 62 -4.90 -0.01 -1.43
N GLN A 63 -5.96 -0.80 -1.33
CA GLN A 63 -7.23 -0.34 -0.73
C GLN A 63 -7.03 0.08 0.73
N ARG A 64 -6.29 -0.72 1.51
CA ARG A 64 -5.95 -0.40 2.90
C ARG A 64 -5.09 0.86 3.01
N TYR A 65 -4.09 0.99 2.14
CA TYR A 65 -3.22 2.17 2.07
C TYR A 65 -4.01 3.45 1.78
N CYS A 66 -4.93 3.42 0.81
CA CYS A 66 -5.80 4.55 0.49
C CYS A 66 -6.67 4.97 1.68
N ARG A 67 -7.20 3.99 2.44
CA ARG A 67 -7.96 4.27 3.67
C ARG A 67 -7.10 4.95 4.73
N LEU A 68 -5.89 4.47 4.99
CA LEU A 68 -4.96 5.09 5.94
C LEU A 68 -4.59 6.50 5.52
N ARG A 69 -4.34 6.74 4.22
CA ARG A 69 -4.06 8.09 3.70
C ARG A 69 -5.20 9.05 3.96
N LEU A 70 -6.44 8.62 3.76
CA LEU A 70 -7.62 9.45 4.04
C LEU A 70 -7.73 9.76 5.54
N GLN A 71 -7.57 8.76 6.40
CA GLN A 71 -7.58 8.95 7.86
C GLN A 71 -6.48 9.92 8.30
N LYS A 72 -5.27 9.79 7.74
CA LYS A 72 -4.15 10.68 8.01
C LYS A 72 -4.46 12.12 7.60
N ALA A 73 -5.05 12.34 6.42
CA ALA A 73 -5.41 13.66 5.94
C ALA A 73 -6.50 14.33 6.81
N ILE A 74 -7.50 13.56 7.22
CA ILE A 74 -8.54 14.00 8.16
C ILE A 74 -7.92 14.41 9.49
N LEU A 75 -7.02 13.58 10.02
CA LEU A 75 -6.38 13.82 11.32
C LEU A 75 -5.45 15.04 11.29
N ALA A 76 -4.69 15.24 10.21
CA ALA A 76 -3.88 16.45 10.01
C ALA A 76 -4.75 17.71 10.08
N ARG A 77 -5.88 17.74 9.36
CA ARG A 77 -6.82 18.86 9.40
C ARG A 77 -7.35 19.14 10.81
N LEU A 78 -7.72 18.09 11.55
CA LEU A 78 -8.15 18.23 12.94
C LEU A 78 -7.06 18.80 13.85
N ILE A 79 -5.80 18.37 13.67
CA ILE A 79 -4.65 18.88 14.42
C ILE A 79 -4.41 20.37 14.13
N ASP A 80 -4.63 20.80 12.89
CA ASP A 80 -4.49 22.19 12.44
C ASP A 80 -5.71 23.06 12.83
N GLY A 81 -6.74 22.48 13.44
CA GLY A 81 -7.98 23.17 13.81
C GLY A 81 -8.89 23.47 12.61
N LEU A 82 -8.67 22.80 11.49
CA LEU A 82 -9.46 22.93 10.26
C LEU A 82 -10.60 21.91 10.23
N HIS A 83 -11.66 22.24 9.49
CA HIS A 83 -12.73 21.29 9.26
C HIS A 83 -12.23 20.14 8.37
N PRO A 84 -12.50 18.86 8.69
CA PRO A 84 -11.95 17.72 7.95
C PRO A 84 -12.30 17.68 6.46
N PHE A 85 -13.40 18.34 6.08
CA PHE A 85 -14.00 18.26 4.74
C PHE A 85 -14.15 19.62 4.04
N HIS A 86 -13.70 20.72 4.66
CA HIS A 86 -13.77 22.07 4.09
C HIS A 86 -12.38 22.70 4.11
#